data_AF-A0A0M8N9C0-F1
#
_entry.id   AF-A0A0M8N9C0-F1
#
_cell.length_a   1.000
_cell.length_b   1.000
_cell.length_c   1.000
_cell.angle_alpha   90.00
_cell.angle_beta   90.00
_cell.angle_gamma   90.00
#
_symmetry.space_group_name_H-M   'P 1'
#
loop_
_entity.id
_entity.type
_entity.pdbx_description
1 polymer ?
#
loop_
_entity_poly.entity_id
_entity_poly.type
_entity_poly.pdbx_seq_one_letter_code
_entity_poly.pdbx_strand_id
1 'polypeptide(L)'
;MTFDYIVHDVFTGGAEPVDLFTLEFLQNLHNLLSDDGAIAINYAGNLVLPTPKIILQTIQAVFPICRIFRESPRDPDFFARTGSDFTNLIFFCRKTPADADAGADPEKALPFREPTDQDCLKSRARYAYLKPRFEVTPEEFLGELPPSKDGGAARADKAADEYGILKKGETGRVQEWHRKSAAGHWMIMRSVFKSSFWENW
;
A
#
# COMPACT_ATOMS: atom_id res chain seq x y z
N MET A 1 3.63 26.97 0.30
CA MET A 1 3.58 26.36 -1.04
C MET A 1 2.98 24.98 -0.87
N THR A 2 2.01 24.61 -1.69
CA THR A 2 1.30 23.32 -1.64
C THR A 2 1.43 22.64 -3.00
N PHE A 3 1.15 21.33 -3.05
CA PHE A 3 1.20 20.51 -4.26
C PHE A 3 -0.20 19.96 -4.57
N ASP A 4 -0.55 19.91 -5.85
CA ASP A 4 -1.80 19.27 -6.29
C ASP A 4 -1.71 17.75 -6.27
N TYR A 5 -0.50 17.22 -6.41
CA TYR A 5 -0.25 15.80 -6.26
C TYR A 5 1.13 15.49 -5.70
N ILE A 6 1.21 14.37 -4.99
CA ILE A 6 2.46 13.78 -4.50
C ILE A 6 2.55 12.33 -4.99
N VAL A 7 3.71 11.92 -5.45
CA VAL A 7 4.03 10.52 -5.75
C VAL A 7 5.08 10.06 -4.75
N HIS A 8 4.68 9.21 -3.81
CA HIS A 8 5.55 8.62 -2.81
C HIS A 8 6.01 7.23 -3.29
N ASP A 9 7.12 7.21 -4.03
CA ASP A 9 7.75 5.99 -4.55
C ASP A 9 9.17 5.90 -4.01
N VAL A 10 9.34 5.18 -2.91
CA VAL A 10 10.60 5.10 -2.17
C VAL A 10 10.96 3.65 -1.92
N PHE A 11 12.18 3.27 -2.30
CA PHE A 11 12.63 1.88 -2.15
C PHE A 11 14.12 1.82 -1.83
N THR A 12 14.50 1.05 -0.80
CA THR A 12 15.91 0.90 -0.42
C THR A 12 16.24 -0.53 0.02
N GLY A 13 17.16 -1.22 -0.67
CA GLY A 13 17.74 -2.46 -0.15
C GLY A 13 16.78 -3.66 -0.02
N GLY A 14 15.69 -3.69 -0.78
CA GLY A 14 14.75 -4.82 -0.81
C GLY A 14 13.45 -4.59 -0.05
N ALA A 15 13.32 -3.49 0.68
CA ALA A 15 12.08 -3.11 1.36
C ALA A 15 12.00 -1.57 1.53
N GLU A 16 10.86 -1.05 1.95
CA GLU A 16 10.63 0.39 1.96
C GLU A 16 10.98 1.05 3.31
N PRO A 17 11.71 2.18 3.35
CA PRO A 17 12.14 2.76 4.62
C PRO A 17 10.95 3.06 5.55
N VAL A 18 10.83 2.29 6.64
CA VAL A 18 9.69 2.35 7.58
C VAL A 18 9.44 3.75 8.13
N ASP A 19 10.50 4.55 8.31
CA ASP A 19 10.39 5.93 8.80
C ASP A 19 9.55 6.83 7.87
N LEU A 20 9.47 6.49 6.58
CA LEU A 20 8.68 7.20 5.57
C LEU A 20 7.20 6.79 5.56
N PHE A 21 6.79 5.88 6.46
CA PHE A 21 5.40 5.47 6.62
C PHE A 21 4.89 5.73 8.05
N THR A 22 5.59 6.56 8.80
CA THR A 22 5.16 6.98 10.13
C THR A 22 4.02 7.98 10.02
N LEU A 23 3.16 8.02 11.03
CA LEU A 23 2.05 8.96 11.13
C LEU A 23 2.52 10.39 10.88
N GLU A 24 3.59 10.80 11.54
CA GLU A 24 4.12 12.16 11.44
C GLU A 24 4.64 12.48 10.03
N PHE A 25 5.27 11.50 9.37
CA PHE A 25 5.72 11.68 7.99
C PHE A 25 4.54 11.84 7.03
N LEU A 26 3.54 10.97 7.13
CA LEU A 26 2.34 11.03 6.30
C LEU A 26 1.52 12.31 6.56
N GLN A 27 1.43 12.77 7.81
CA GLN A 27 0.82 14.06 8.15
C GLN A 27 1.55 15.24 7.51
N ASN A 28 2.89 15.20 7.45
CA ASN A 28 3.65 16.22 6.74
C ASN A 28 3.35 16.21 5.23
N LEU A 29 3.24 15.03 4.61
CA LEU A 29 2.81 14.93 3.21
C LEU A 29 1.39 15.47 2.99
N HIS A 30 0.46 15.14 3.89
CA HIS A 30 -0.91 15.68 3.88
C HIS A 30 -0.92 17.22 3.95
N ASN A 31 -0.10 17.81 4.81
CA ASN A 31 0.00 19.27 4.96
C ASN A 31 0.64 19.96 3.75
N LEU A 32 1.43 19.24 2.96
CA LEU A 32 2.01 19.74 1.72
C LEU A 32 1.02 19.69 0.54
N LEU A 33 -0.07 18.93 0.63
CA LEU A 33 -1.11 18.88 -0.42
C LEU A 33 -2.03 20.11 -0.37
N SER A 34 -2.47 20.56 -1.54
CA SER A 34 -3.60 21.51 -1.67
C SER A 34 -4.89 20.88 -1.14
N ASP A 35 -5.92 21.68 -0.86
CA ASP A 35 -7.15 21.22 -0.18
C ASP A 35 -7.96 20.17 -0.94
N ASP A 36 -7.57 19.88 -2.17
CA ASP A 36 -8.12 18.83 -3.02
C ASP A 36 -7.05 17.92 -3.64
N GLY A 37 -5.83 18.00 -3.11
CA GLY A 37 -4.68 17.30 -3.66
C GLY A 37 -4.76 15.79 -3.48
N ALA A 38 -4.09 15.06 -4.36
CA ALA A 38 -4.04 13.60 -4.33
C ALA A 38 -2.63 13.09 -4.03
N ILE A 39 -2.54 11.91 -3.43
CA ILE A 39 -1.27 11.21 -3.24
C ILE A 39 -1.37 9.79 -3.77
N ALA A 40 -0.34 9.37 -4.50
CA ALA A 40 -0.10 7.98 -4.87
C ALA A 40 1.07 7.46 -4.03
N ILE A 41 0.85 6.42 -3.24
CA ILE A 41 1.85 5.80 -2.37
C ILE A 41 2.13 4.40 -2.87
N ASN A 42 3.37 4.15 -3.31
CA ASN A 42 3.86 2.81 -3.58
C ASN A 42 4.13 2.08 -2.27
N TYR A 43 3.79 0.80 -2.22
CA TYR A 43 4.15 -0.10 -1.14
C TYR A 43 4.43 -1.52 -1.64
N ALA A 44 5.65 -2.01 -1.46
CA ALA A 44 6.02 -3.40 -1.75
C ALA A 44 6.12 -4.24 -0.46
N GLY A 45 5.29 -5.29 -0.34
CA GLY A 45 5.35 -6.15 0.83
C GLY A 45 4.54 -7.44 0.74
N ASN A 46 4.79 -8.35 1.69
CA ASN A 46 4.02 -9.59 1.84
C ASN A 46 2.78 -9.36 2.71
N LEU A 47 1.59 -9.41 2.11
CA LEU A 47 0.31 -9.06 2.75
C LEU A 47 -0.08 -9.97 3.92
N VAL A 48 0.56 -11.14 4.04
CA VAL A 48 0.38 -12.04 5.19
C VAL A 48 1.01 -11.48 6.46
N LEU A 49 2.01 -10.61 6.35
CA LEU A 49 2.74 -10.08 7.49
C LEU A 49 1.97 -8.93 8.18
N PRO A 50 2.24 -8.66 9.47
CA PRO A 50 1.63 -7.53 10.18
C PRO A 50 1.99 -6.16 9.60
N THR A 51 3.20 -5.99 9.04
CA THR A 51 3.69 -4.68 8.60
C THR A 51 2.78 -3.99 7.58
N PRO A 52 2.38 -4.61 6.45
CA PRO A 52 1.43 -3.99 5.52
C PRO A 52 0.14 -3.50 6.18
N LYS A 53 -0.38 -4.22 7.19
CA LYS A 53 -1.61 -3.85 7.91
C LYS A 53 -1.42 -2.60 8.77
N ILE A 54 -0.30 -2.52 9.46
CA ILE A 54 0.11 -1.31 10.22
C ILE A 54 0.24 -0.11 9.27
N ILE A 55 0.84 -0.32 8.10
CA ILE A 55 1.05 0.72 7.09
C ILE A 55 -0.30 1.20 6.53
N LEU A 56 -1.19 0.29 6.16
CA LEU A 56 -2.56 0.60 5.74
C LEU A 56 -3.28 1.46 6.78
N GLN A 57 -3.29 1.05 8.05
CA GLN A 57 -3.94 1.79 9.14
C GLN A 57 -3.35 3.18 9.33
N THR A 58 -2.03 3.30 9.23
CA THR A 58 -1.33 4.58 9.39
C THR A 58 -1.65 5.53 8.23
N ILE A 59 -1.73 5.02 7.00
CA ILE A 59 -2.18 5.79 5.83
C ILE A 59 -3.63 6.24 6.01
N GLN A 60 -4.55 5.33 6.38
CA GLN A 60 -5.97 5.64 6.52
C GLN A 60 -6.27 6.60 7.68
N ALA A 61 -5.43 6.61 8.73
CA ALA A 61 -5.53 7.59 9.81
C ALA A 61 -5.23 9.04 9.36
N VAL A 62 -4.49 9.21 8.26
CA VAL A 62 -4.17 10.53 7.68
C VAL A 62 -5.04 10.84 6.47
N PHE A 63 -5.32 9.83 5.65
CA PHE A 63 -6.08 9.94 4.42
C PHE A 63 -7.27 8.96 4.47
N PRO A 64 -8.46 9.39 4.93
CA PRO A 64 -9.60 8.49 5.10
C PRO A 64 -10.18 8.01 3.76
N ILE A 65 -10.01 8.78 2.68
CA ILE A 65 -10.48 8.41 1.35
C ILE A 65 -9.30 7.90 0.52
N CYS A 66 -9.22 6.58 0.39
CA CYS A 66 -8.20 5.88 -0.41
C CYS A 66 -8.82 4.73 -1.22
N ARG A 67 -8.17 4.41 -2.33
CA ARG A 67 -8.37 3.20 -3.12
C ARG A 67 -7.03 2.48 -3.29
N ILE A 68 -7.02 1.16 -3.13
CA ILE A 68 -5.79 0.37 -3.05
C ILE A 68 -5.78 -0.62 -4.20
N PHE A 69 -4.68 -0.67 -4.96
CA PHE A 69 -4.57 -1.57 -6.10
C PHE A 69 -3.29 -2.38 -6.00
N ARG A 70 -3.40 -3.69 -6.23
CA ARG A 70 -2.24 -4.58 -6.39
C ARG A 70 -1.81 -4.64 -7.85
N GLU A 71 -0.53 -4.88 -8.08
CA GLU A 71 0.05 -4.96 -9.42
C GLU A 71 -0.53 -6.10 -10.27
N SER A 72 -0.76 -7.25 -9.64
CA SER A 72 -1.31 -8.45 -10.27
C SER A 72 -2.29 -9.14 -9.31
N PRO A 73 -3.23 -9.97 -9.81
CA PRO A 73 -4.04 -10.82 -8.95
C PRO A 73 -3.14 -11.71 -8.08
N ARG A 74 -3.68 -12.14 -6.94
CA ARG A 74 -3.00 -13.15 -6.11
C ARG A 74 -2.82 -14.43 -6.92
N ASP A 75 -1.61 -14.97 -6.91
CA ASP A 75 -1.31 -16.28 -7.47
C ASP A 75 -1.59 -17.35 -6.38
N PRO A 76 -2.67 -18.14 -6.50
CA PRO A 76 -3.03 -19.13 -5.50
C PRO A 76 -2.00 -20.27 -5.40
N ASP A 77 -1.37 -20.65 -6.51
CA ASP A 77 -0.40 -21.76 -6.55
C ASP A 77 0.93 -21.33 -5.93
N PHE A 78 1.38 -20.11 -6.22
CA PHE A 78 2.53 -19.51 -5.55
C PHE A 78 2.30 -19.38 -4.05
N PHE A 79 1.12 -18.89 -3.66
CA PHE A 79 0.76 -18.76 -2.26
C PHE A 79 0.72 -20.12 -1.54
N ALA A 80 0.08 -21.13 -2.12
CA ALA A 80 0.00 -22.47 -1.53
C ALA A 80 1.38 -23.11 -1.31
N ARG A 81 2.33 -22.83 -2.21
CA ARG A 81 3.71 -23.37 -2.12
C ARG A 81 4.61 -22.61 -1.14
N THR A 82 4.43 -21.30 -1.02
CA THR A 82 5.40 -20.43 -0.31
C THR A 82 4.85 -19.79 0.96
N GLY A 83 3.53 -19.78 1.14
CA GLY A 83 2.84 -19.01 2.17
C GLY A 83 3.01 -17.49 2.03
N SER A 84 3.46 -17.00 0.87
CA SER A 84 3.75 -15.59 0.63
C SER A 84 2.77 -14.99 -0.37
N ASP A 85 2.25 -13.80 -0.06
CA ASP A 85 1.51 -12.94 -0.98
C ASP A 85 2.27 -11.61 -1.11
N PHE A 86 3.49 -11.68 -1.66
CA PHE A 86 4.31 -10.50 -1.93
C PHE A 86 3.81 -9.80 -3.20
N THR A 87 3.51 -8.51 -3.11
CA THR A 87 3.04 -7.72 -4.26
C THR A 87 3.40 -6.25 -4.09
N ASN A 88 3.47 -5.52 -5.21
CA ASN A 88 3.47 -4.07 -5.20
C ASN A 88 2.02 -3.58 -5.11
N LEU A 89 1.80 -2.59 -4.26
CA LEU A 89 0.53 -1.93 -4.02
C LEU A 89 0.67 -0.45 -4.28
N ILE A 90 -0.37 0.15 -4.85
CA ILE A 90 -0.50 1.60 -4.90
C ILE A 90 -1.73 2.01 -4.10
N PHE A 91 -1.53 2.89 -3.13
CA PHE A 91 -2.62 3.60 -2.45
C PHE A 91 -2.82 4.93 -3.17
N PHE A 92 -3.98 5.10 -3.80
CA PHE A 92 -4.42 6.40 -4.30
C PHE A 92 -5.33 7.02 -3.27
N CYS A 93 -4.91 8.13 -2.68
CA CYS A 93 -5.64 8.81 -1.63
C CYS A 93 -5.87 10.27 -1.99
N ARG A 94 -6.96 10.84 -1.47
CA ARG A 94 -7.28 12.27 -1.62
C ARG A 94 -7.15 12.95 -0.27
N LYS A 95 -6.64 14.18 -0.26
CA LYS A 95 -6.73 15.05 0.91
C LYS A 95 -8.21 15.39 1.12
N THR A 96 -8.73 15.07 2.28
CA THR A 96 -10.06 15.52 2.70
C THR A 96 -9.93 16.74 3.60
N PRO A 97 -10.65 17.83 3.32
CA PRO A 97 -10.86 18.89 4.31
C PRO A 97 -11.37 18.29 5.62
N ALA A 98 -10.98 18.88 6.76
CA ALA A 98 -11.29 18.34 8.09
C ALA A 98 -12.79 18.26 8.42
N ASP A 99 -13.63 18.95 7.63
CA ASP A 99 -15.09 19.03 7.69
C ASP A 99 -15.80 18.20 6.60
N ALA A 100 -15.05 17.52 5.71
CA ALA A 100 -15.62 16.66 4.70
C ALA A 100 -16.10 15.33 5.30
N ASP A 101 -17.21 14.81 4.78
CA ASP A 101 -17.82 13.56 5.23
C ASP A 101 -16.82 12.39 5.11
N ALA A 102 -16.28 11.94 6.25
CA ALA A 102 -15.36 10.80 6.31
C ALA A 102 -16.00 9.48 5.85
N GLY A 103 -17.32 9.46 5.61
CA GLY A 103 -18.08 8.36 5.03
C GLY A 103 -18.32 8.46 3.52
N ALA A 104 -17.68 9.40 2.82
CA ALA A 104 -17.81 9.52 1.37
C ALA A 104 -17.32 8.26 0.65
N ASP A 105 -18.16 7.76 -0.27
CA ASP A 105 -17.88 6.61 -1.13
C ASP A 105 -16.55 6.80 -1.89
N PRO A 106 -15.51 5.99 -1.62
CA PRO A 106 -14.19 6.17 -2.23
C PRO A 106 -14.19 6.06 -3.76
N GLU A 107 -15.10 5.29 -4.35
CA GLU A 107 -15.21 5.17 -5.80
C GLU A 107 -15.66 6.49 -6.45
N LYS A 108 -16.57 7.21 -5.77
CA LYS A 108 -17.05 8.52 -6.20
C LYS A 108 -16.08 9.64 -5.88
N ALA A 109 -15.37 9.53 -4.75
CA ALA A 109 -14.42 10.55 -4.29
C ALA A 109 -13.07 10.47 -5.02
N LEU A 110 -12.65 9.29 -5.48
CA LEU A 110 -11.48 9.04 -6.33
C LEU A 110 -11.85 8.26 -7.60
N PRO A 111 -12.49 8.91 -8.59
CA PRO A 111 -12.78 8.29 -9.88
C PRO A 111 -11.51 8.22 -10.75
N PHE A 112 -11.32 7.09 -11.42
CA PHE A 112 -10.32 6.96 -12.49
C PHE A 112 -11.01 7.05 -13.84
N ARG A 113 -10.56 7.99 -14.67
CA ARG A 113 -11.02 8.03 -16.06
C ARG A 113 -10.45 6.86 -16.86
N GLU A 114 -11.19 6.43 -17.88
CA GLU A 114 -10.65 5.48 -18.86
C GLU A 114 -9.45 6.10 -19.61
N PRO A 115 -8.34 5.35 -19.74
CA PRO A 115 -7.25 5.78 -20.59
C PRO A 115 -7.64 5.84 -22.06
N THR A 116 -7.13 6.84 -22.75
CA THR A 116 -7.23 6.99 -24.20
C THR A 116 -5.92 6.55 -24.86
N ASP A 117 -5.94 6.38 -26.18
CA ASP A 117 -4.70 6.08 -26.93
C ASP A 117 -3.62 7.15 -26.78
N GLN A 118 -4.02 8.41 -26.53
CA GLN A 118 -3.08 9.50 -26.28
C GLN A 118 -2.34 9.33 -24.96
N ASP A 119 -2.98 8.78 -23.93
CA ASP A 119 -2.33 8.56 -22.63
C ASP A 119 -1.31 7.43 -22.69
N CYS A 120 -1.60 6.42 -23.53
CA CYS A 120 -0.76 5.25 -23.69
C CYS A 120 0.53 5.54 -24.45
N LEU A 121 0.62 6.64 -25.23
CA LEU A 121 1.82 7.04 -25.98
C LEU A 121 2.48 5.88 -26.77
N LYS A 122 1.67 4.97 -27.33
CA LYS A 122 2.12 3.73 -28.01
C LYS A 122 3.01 2.80 -27.16
N SER A 123 3.00 2.96 -25.83
CA SER A 123 3.73 2.13 -24.88
C SER A 123 2.89 0.93 -24.45
N ARG A 124 3.38 -0.29 -24.74
CA ARG A 124 2.76 -1.54 -24.27
C ARG A 124 2.60 -1.56 -22.74
N ALA A 125 3.59 -1.03 -22.01
CA ALA A 125 3.52 -0.95 -20.56
C ALA A 125 2.37 -0.04 -20.11
N ARG A 126 2.15 1.10 -20.76
CA ARG A 126 1.02 1.98 -20.41
C ARG A 126 -0.32 1.32 -20.74
N TYR A 127 -0.44 0.59 -21.86
CA TYR A 127 -1.65 -0.19 -22.14
C TYR A 127 -1.94 -1.26 -21.08
N ALA A 128 -0.90 -1.86 -20.51
CA ALA A 128 -1.05 -2.88 -19.48
C ALA A 128 -1.40 -2.27 -18.11
N TYR A 129 -0.73 -1.18 -17.70
CA TYR A 129 -0.69 -0.75 -16.30
C TYR A 129 -1.28 0.65 -16.02
N LEU A 130 -1.59 1.46 -17.04
CA LEU A 130 -2.07 2.83 -16.82
C LEU A 130 -3.44 2.89 -16.15
N LYS A 131 -4.30 1.90 -16.40
CA LYS A 131 -5.56 1.72 -15.67
C LYS A 131 -5.31 0.76 -14.49
N PRO A 132 -5.50 1.19 -13.24
CA PRO A 132 -5.52 0.28 -12.10
C PRO A 132 -6.68 -0.73 -12.25
N ARG A 133 -6.41 -2.03 -12.03
CA ARG A 133 -7.41 -3.10 -12.29
C ARG A 133 -7.72 -3.97 -11.08
N PHE A 134 -6.70 -4.28 -10.29
CA PHE A 134 -6.82 -5.25 -9.21
C PHE A 134 -7.01 -4.49 -7.90
N GLU A 135 -8.17 -3.87 -7.74
CA GLU A 135 -8.53 -3.19 -6.50
C GLU A 135 -8.61 -4.20 -5.35
N VAL A 136 -8.16 -3.79 -4.17
CA VAL A 136 -8.18 -4.57 -2.93
C VAL A 136 -8.94 -3.77 -1.90
N THR A 137 -9.99 -4.34 -1.32
CA THR A 137 -10.70 -3.64 -0.25
C THR A 137 -9.89 -3.68 1.05
N PRO A 138 -10.05 -2.70 1.96
CA PRO A 138 -9.39 -2.76 3.27
C PRO A 138 -9.68 -4.06 4.04
N GLU A 139 -10.87 -4.63 3.90
CA GLU A 139 -11.27 -5.89 4.52
C GLU A 139 -10.48 -7.08 3.94
N GLU A 140 -10.35 -7.15 2.61
CA GLU A 140 -9.52 -8.15 1.94
C GLU A 140 -8.04 -8.02 2.34
N PHE A 141 -7.57 -6.78 2.49
CA PHE A 141 -6.19 -6.46 2.83
C PHE A 141 -5.84 -6.87 4.27
N LEU A 142 -6.70 -6.56 5.23
CA LEU A 142 -6.49 -6.90 6.64
C LEU A 142 -6.67 -8.42 6.89
N GLY A 143 -7.35 -9.10 5.96
CA GLY A 143 -7.69 -10.51 6.02
C GLY A 143 -8.87 -10.79 6.95
N GLU A 144 -9.39 -12.01 6.92
CA GLU A 144 -10.24 -12.51 8.00
C GLU A 144 -9.39 -12.54 9.28
N LEU A 145 -9.54 -11.53 10.13
CA LEU A 145 -9.09 -11.61 11.51
C LEU A 145 -9.68 -12.89 12.14
N PRO A 146 -8.92 -13.63 12.97
CA PRO A 146 -9.48 -14.78 13.68
C PRO A 146 -10.76 -14.36 14.40
N PRO A 147 -11.80 -15.21 14.44
CA PRO A 147 -13.07 -14.83 15.03
C PRO A 147 -12.84 -14.31 16.44
N SER A 148 -13.28 -13.07 16.69
CA SER A 148 -13.44 -12.54 18.04
C SER A 148 -14.19 -13.59 18.85
N LYS A 149 -13.64 -14.01 20.00
CA LYS A 149 -14.31 -14.95 20.92
C LYS A 149 -15.72 -14.49 21.31
N ASP A 150 -16.02 -13.20 21.10
CA ASP A 150 -17.25 -12.56 21.52
C ASP A 150 -18.24 -12.22 20.37
N GLY A 151 -18.04 -12.72 19.14
CA GLY A 151 -19.09 -12.76 18.09
C GLY A 151 -19.72 -11.44 17.61
N GLY A 152 -19.18 -10.27 17.96
CA GLY A 152 -19.78 -8.97 17.64
C GLY A 152 -19.30 -8.30 16.35
N ALA A 153 -20.23 -7.62 15.66
CA ALA A 153 -20.00 -6.77 14.49
C ALA A 153 -19.31 -5.44 14.89
N ALA A 154 -17.97 -5.45 14.88
CA ALA A 154 -17.09 -4.27 14.95
C ALA A 154 -15.68 -4.64 14.42
N ARG A 155 -15.61 -5.19 13.20
CA ARG A 155 -14.41 -5.86 12.70
C ARG A 155 -13.29 -4.91 12.24
N ALA A 156 -13.61 -3.70 11.75
CA ALA A 156 -12.61 -2.71 11.34
C ALA A 156 -11.98 -2.01 12.56
N ASP A 157 -12.79 -1.63 13.56
CA ASP A 157 -12.32 -0.98 14.78
C ASP A 157 -11.40 -1.89 15.62
N LYS A 158 -11.69 -3.20 15.66
CA LYS A 158 -10.84 -4.20 16.33
C LYS A 158 -9.52 -4.47 15.60
N ALA A 159 -9.48 -4.35 14.27
CA ALA A 159 -8.23 -4.47 13.51
C ALA A 159 -7.27 -3.33 13.86
N ALA A 160 -7.81 -2.11 13.99
CA ALA A 160 -7.06 -0.91 14.37
C ALA A 160 -6.40 -1.05 15.75
N ASP A 161 -7.09 -1.68 16.70
CA ASP A 161 -6.54 -1.96 18.04
C ASP A 161 -5.45 -3.04 18.06
N GLU A 162 -5.51 -4.05 17.17
CA GLU A 162 -4.53 -5.16 17.16
C GLU A 162 -3.16 -4.75 16.62
N TYR A 163 -3.13 -3.96 15.54
CA TYR A 163 -1.89 -3.59 14.85
C TYR A 163 -1.43 -2.18 15.23
N GLY A 164 -2.35 -1.24 15.47
CA GLY A 164 -2.06 0.14 15.85
C GLY A 164 -1.35 0.98 14.79
N ILE A 165 -1.31 2.30 15.02
CA ILE A 165 -0.65 3.27 14.14
C ILE A 165 0.86 3.26 14.36
N LEU A 166 1.64 3.35 13.28
CA LEU A 166 3.10 3.47 13.33
C LEU A 166 3.53 4.91 13.59
N LYS A 167 4.13 5.18 14.74
CA LYS A 167 4.71 6.50 15.05
C LYS A 167 6.23 6.52 14.85
N LYS A 168 6.81 7.69 14.64
CA LYS A 168 8.25 7.89 14.42
C LYS A 168 9.16 7.24 15.48
N GLY A 169 8.72 7.17 16.74
CA GLY A 169 9.47 6.53 17.84
C GLY A 169 9.28 5.02 17.96
N GLU A 170 8.43 4.41 17.14
CA GLU A 170 7.97 3.02 17.29
C GLU A 170 8.43 2.11 16.14
N THR A 171 9.25 2.62 15.21
CA THR A 171 9.65 1.89 13.99
C THR A 171 10.43 0.60 14.26
N GLY A 172 11.08 0.50 15.42
CA GLY A 172 11.74 -0.73 15.87
C GLY A 172 10.80 -1.94 15.96
N ARG A 173 9.50 -1.75 16.24
CA ARG A 173 8.53 -2.86 16.39
C ARG A 173 8.23 -3.58 15.08
N VAL A 174 8.42 -2.92 13.93
CA VAL A 174 8.17 -3.50 12.61
C VAL A 174 9.44 -3.91 11.87
N GLN A 175 10.61 -3.53 12.41
CA GLN A 175 11.91 -3.70 11.76
C GLN A 175 12.22 -5.17 11.44
N GLU A 176 11.87 -6.11 12.33
CA GLU A 176 12.14 -7.54 12.08
C GLU A 176 11.27 -8.12 10.96
N TRP A 177 9.98 -7.78 10.90
CA TRP A 177 9.13 -8.17 9.77
C TRP A 177 9.58 -7.50 8.48
N HIS A 178 10.07 -6.27 8.57
CA HIS A 178 10.60 -5.54 7.44
C HIS A 178 11.86 -6.21 6.86
N ARG A 179 12.77 -6.66 7.74
CA ARG A 179 13.94 -7.47 7.36
C ARG A 179 13.54 -8.80 6.70
N LYS A 180 12.51 -9.48 7.23
CA LYS A 180 11.95 -10.69 6.60
C LYS A 180 11.37 -10.40 5.22
N SER A 181 10.65 -9.29 5.06
CA SER A 181 10.11 -8.85 3.77
C SER A 181 11.24 -8.59 2.77
N ALA A 182 12.31 -7.88 3.19
CA ALA A 182 13.47 -7.61 2.35
C ALA A 182 14.17 -8.89 1.88
N ALA A 183 14.37 -9.87 2.78
CA ALA A 183 14.91 -11.17 2.41
C ALA A 183 14.00 -11.90 1.42
N GLY A 184 12.68 -11.87 1.65
CA GLY A 184 11.66 -12.38 0.73
C GLY A 184 11.75 -11.78 -0.66
N HIS A 185 11.84 -10.45 -0.74
CA HIS A 185 12.00 -9.72 -1.99
C HIS A 185 13.26 -10.17 -2.74
N TRP A 186 14.42 -10.25 -2.10
CA TRP A 186 15.65 -10.70 -2.77
C TRP A 186 15.61 -12.17 -3.21
N MET A 187 14.89 -13.03 -2.50
CA MET A 187 14.63 -14.40 -2.95
C MET A 187 13.78 -14.44 -4.24
N ILE A 188 12.79 -13.55 -4.36
CA ILE A 188 12.02 -13.38 -5.61
C ILE A 188 12.93 -12.84 -6.72
N MET A 189 13.76 -11.83 -6.45
CA MET A 189 14.66 -11.29 -7.48
C MET A 189 15.64 -12.34 -8.03
N ARG A 190 16.04 -13.33 -7.20
CA ARG A 190 16.85 -14.47 -7.65
C ARG A 190 16.14 -15.41 -8.62
N SER A 191 14.80 -15.45 -8.65
CA SER A 191 14.06 -16.22 -9.66
C SER A 191 13.84 -15.42 -10.95
N VAL A 192 13.82 -14.08 -10.86
CA VAL A 192 13.64 -13.17 -12.01
C VAL A 192 14.92 -13.06 -12.84
N PHE A 193 16.05 -12.80 -12.18
CA PHE A 193 17.33 -12.62 -12.86
C PHE A 193 18.16 -13.90 -12.85
N LYS A 194 18.71 -14.27 -14.01
CA LYS A 194 19.63 -15.40 -14.15
C LYS A 194 20.89 -15.21 -13.29
N SER A 195 21.50 -16.30 -12.83
CA SER A 195 22.73 -16.28 -12.02
C SER A 195 23.84 -15.44 -12.63
N SER A 196 24.02 -15.50 -13.95
CA SER A 196 25.01 -14.71 -14.69
C SER A 196 24.83 -13.20 -14.54
N PHE A 197 23.63 -12.70 -14.26
CA PHE A 197 23.42 -11.28 -14.00
C PHE A 197 24.04 -10.87 -12.65
N TRP A 198 23.89 -11.72 -11.64
CA TRP A 198 24.38 -11.47 -10.28
C TRP A 198 25.90 -11.61 -10.14
N GLU A 199 26.50 -12.54 -10.89
CA GLU A 199 27.94 -12.81 -10.82
C GLU A 199 28.80 -11.72 -11.48
N ASN A 200 28.19 -10.83 -12.26
CA ASN A 200 28.88 -9.77 -13.00
C ASN A 200 28.73 -8.38 -12.37
N TRP A 201 28.30 -8.29 -11.10
CA TRP A 201 28.10 -7.04 -10.34
C TRP A 201 28.65 -7.12 -8.91
#